data_AF-A0A7C8ZB53-F1
#
_entry.id   AF-A0A7C8ZB53-F1
#
_cell.length_a   1.000
_cell.length_b   1.000
_cell.length_c   1.000
_cell.angle_alpha   90.00
_cell.angle_beta   90.00
_cell.angle_gamma   90.00
#
_symmetry.space_group_name_H-M   'P 1'
#
loop_
_entity.id
_entity.type
_entity.pdbx_description
1 polymer ?
#
loop_
_entity_poly.entity_id
_entity_poly.type
_entity_poly.pdbx_seq_one_letter_code
_entity_poly.pdbx_strand_id
1 'polypeptide(L)'
;GVDLINNPDLVATDPTISFKTAIWFWMTAQDNKPSCHNVIAGGWTPSAADRSAGRVPGFGVITNIINGGLECGPDKGADAQSKVADRIGFYRRYCDLLGVSYGDNLDCRNQQPFA
;
A
#
# COMPACT_ATOMS: atom_id res chain seq x y z
N GLY A 1 -17.72 14.36 -10.24
CA GLY A 1 -17.46 13.41 -9.14
C GLY A 1 -18.77 13.06 -8.46
N VAL A 2 -18.76 12.11 -7.51
CA VAL A 2 -19.88 11.79 -6.62
C VAL A 2 -19.63 12.49 -5.29
N ASP A 3 -20.68 13.03 -4.65
CA ASP A 3 -20.57 13.65 -3.33
C ASP A 3 -20.54 12.59 -2.21
N LEU A 4 -19.33 12.12 -1.92
CA LEU A 4 -19.07 11.15 -0.85
C LEU A 4 -18.88 11.80 0.53
N ILE A 5 -18.89 13.13 0.62
CA ILE A 5 -18.85 13.85 1.90
C ILE A 5 -20.23 13.76 2.55
N ASN A 6 -21.28 14.07 1.79
CA ASN A 6 -22.65 14.04 2.31
C ASN A 6 -23.32 12.66 2.15
N ASN A 7 -22.78 11.77 1.30
CA ASN A 7 -23.33 10.43 1.06
C ASN A 7 -22.26 9.31 1.13
N PRO A 8 -21.57 9.14 2.27
CA PRO A 8 -20.47 8.18 2.38
C PRO A 8 -20.91 6.72 2.22
N ASP A 9 -22.15 6.39 2.57
CA ASP A 9 -22.69 5.03 2.46
C ASP A 9 -22.72 4.49 1.03
N LEU A 10 -22.62 5.37 0.02
CA LEU A 10 -22.46 4.96 -1.38
C LEU A 10 -21.21 4.11 -1.61
N VAL A 11 -20.15 4.29 -0.80
CA VAL A 11 -18.94 3.45 -0.85
C VAL A 11 -19.23 2.00 -0.43
N ALA A 12 -20.23 1.80 0.43
CA ALA A 12 -20.62 0.48 0.95
C ALA A 12 -21.84 -0.12 0.24
N THR A 13 -22.64 0.69 -0.48
CA THR A 13 -23.93 0.27 -1.04
C THR A 13 -23.97 0.27 -2.57
N ASP A 14 -23.11 1.02 -3.25
CA ASP A 14 -22.97 0.98 -4.70
C ASP A 14 -21.66 0.26 -5.07
N PRO A 15 -21.72 -0.91 -5.72
CA PRO A 15 -20.52 -1.71 -6.01
C PRO A 15 -19.58 -1.01 -7.00
N THR A 16 -20.11 -0.20 -7.93
CA THR A 16 -19.26 0.53 -8.88
C THR A 16 -18.53 1.66 -8.18
N ILE A 17 -19.21 2.38 -7.28
CA ILE A 17 -18.58 3.42 -6.46
C ILE A 17 -17.53 2.80 -5.54
N SER A 18 -17.84 1.65 -4.92
CA SER A 18 -16.92 0.92 -4.04
C SER A 18 -15.59 0.58 -4.73
N PHE A 19 -15.63 0.00 -5.93
CA PHE A 19 -14.40 -0.27 -6.69
C PHE A 19 -13.71 1.02 -7.16
N LYS A 20 -14.46 2.04 -7.56
CA LYS A 20 -13.89 3.32 -7.98
C LYS A 20 -13.09 4.00 -6.87
N THR A 21 -13.54 3.96 -5.61
CA THR A 21 -12.79 4.55 -4.50
C THR A 21 -11.50 3.78 -4.19
N ALA A 22 -11.53 2.44 -4.26
CA ALA A 22 -10.34 1.62 -4.11
C ALA A 22 -9.29 1.90 -5.20
N ILE A 23 -9.72 1.99 -6.46
CA ILE A 23 -8.84 2.35 -7.59
C ILE A 23 -8.35 3.79 -7.45
N TRP A 24 -9.23 4.73 -7.06
CA TRP A 24 -8.83 6.11 -6.81
C TRP A 24 -7.71 6.20 -5.77
N PHE A 25 -7.83 5.50 -4.64
CA PHE A 25 -6.78 5.45 -3.62
C PHE A 25 -5.49 4.86 -4.18
N TRP A 26 -5.58 3.76 -4.93
CA TRP A 26 -4.43 3.07 -5.52
C TRP A 26 -3.65 3.93 -6.54
N MET A 27 -4.36 4.75 -7.31
CA MET A 27 -3.79 5.55 -8.40
C MET A 27 -3.32 6.94 -7.97
N THR A 28 -3.78 7.46 -6.83
CA THR A 28 -3.58 8.86 -6.42
C THR A 28 -2.43 8.97 -5.43
N ALA A 29 -1.38 9.73 -5.79
CA ALA A 29 -0.33 10.12 -4.84
C ALA A 29 -0.90 11.10 -3.81
N GLN A 30 -0.43 11.00 -2.56
CA GLN A 30 -0.93 11.82 -1.45
C GLN A 30 0.27 12.35 -0.66
N ASP A 31 0.44 13.68 -0.67
CA ASP A 31 1.55 14.38 -0.01
C ASP A 31 2.92 13.80 -0.41
N ASN A 32 3.66 13.25 0.56
CA ASN A 32 4.98 12.63 0.36
C ASN A 32 4.89 11.16 -0.10
N LYS A 33 3.68 10.59 -0.18
CA LYS A 33 3.46 9.20 -0.59
C LYS A 33 3.30 9.13 -2.10
N PRO A 34 4.09 8.33 -2.83
CA PRO A 34 3.78 8.02 -4.21
C PRO A 34 2.47 7.23 -4.30
N SER A 35 1.85 7.16 -5.47
CA SER A 35 0.73 6.24 -5.66
C SER A 35 1.22 4.79 -5.61
N CYS A 36 0.39 3.88 -5.09
CA CYS A 36 0.67 2.45 -5.11
C CYS A 36 0.94 1.95 -6.53
N HIS A 37 0.19 2.48 -7.50
CA HIS A 37 0.38 2.21 -8.92
C HIS A 37 1.80 2.53 -9.41
N ASN A 38 2.30 3.75 -9.14
CA ASN A 38 3.64 4.13 -9.60
C ASN A 38 4.73 3.27 -8.95
N VAL A 39 4.54 2.82 -7.71
CA VAL A 39 5.46 1.88 -7.08
C VAL A 39 5.50 0.56 -7.84
N ILE A 40 4.35 -0.11 -8.01
CA ILE A 40 4.33 -1.47 -8.57
C ILE A 40 4.65 -1.50 -10.07
N ALA A 41 4.34 -0.42 -10.80
CA ALA A 41 4.67 -0.27 -12.21
C ALA A 41 6.12 0.17 -12.47
N GLY A 42 6.92 0.39 -11.43
CA GLY A 42 8.32 0.84 -11.54
C GLY A 42 8.48 2.31 -11.92
N GLY A 43 7.42 3.11 -11.84
CA GLY A 43 7.42 4.55 -12.13
C GLY A 43 7.88 5.43 -10.96
N TRP A 44 8.05 4.88 -9.75
CA TRP A 44 8.54 5.61 -8.59
C TRP A 44 10.04 5.35 -8.35
N THR A 45 10.82 6.43 -8.30
CA THR A 45 12.21 6.41 -7.84
C THR A 45 12.28 6.95 -6.42
N PRO A 46 12.74 6.17 -5.42
CA PRO A 46 12.84 6.65 -4.04
C PRO A 46 13.72 7.90 -3.95
N SER A 47 13.35 8.85 -3.09
CA SER A 47 14.21 9.97 -2.73
C SER A 47 15.38 9.51 -1.84
N ALA A 48 16.30 10.42 -1.53
CA ALA A 48 17.33 10.14 -0.52
C ALA A 48 16.72 9.86 0.86
N ALA A 49 15.67 10.60 1.23
CA ALA A 49 14.95 10.42 2.48
C ALA A 49 14.23 9.07 2.55
N ASP A 50 13.69 8.60 1.42
CA ASP A 50 13.07 7.26 1.34
C ASP A 50 14.10 6.16 1.53
N ARG A 51 15.25 6.25 0.85
CA ARG A 51 16.33 5.29 1.02
C ARG A 51 16.85 5.25 2.46
N SER A 52 17.06 6.41 3.09
CA SER A 52 17.48 6.46 4.50
C SER A 52 16.43 5.91 5.46
N ALA A 53 15.16 5.98 5.09
CA ALA A 53 14.05 5.41 5.82
C ALA A 53 13.79 3.92 5.50
N GLY A 54 14.61 3.28 4.66
CA GLY A 54 14.43 1.90 4.23
C GLY A 54 13.30 1.70 3.21
N ARG A 55 12.65 2.76 2.72
CA ARG A 55 11.57 2.70 1.75
C ARG A 55 12.13 2.54 0.33
N VAL A 56 12.02 1.32 -0.20
CA VAL A 56 12.49 0.92 -1.53
C VAL A 56 11.34 0.28 -2.33
N PRO A 57 11.42 0.21 -3.68
CA PRO A 57 10.33 -0.31 -4.49
C PRO A 57 10.00 -1.76 -4.17
N GLY A 58 8.71 -2.06 -4.02
CA GLY A 58 8.21 -3.40 -3.70
C GLY A 58 6.86 -3.35 -2.98
N PHE A 59 6.29 -4.51 -2.68
CA PHE A 59 4.97 -4.60 -2.04
C PHE A 59 4.97 -4.04 -0.60
N GLY A 60 6.11 -4.06 0.09
CA GLY A 60 6.26 -3.52 1.43
C GLY A 60 5.99 -2.02 1.51
N VAL A 61 6.53 -1.22 0.58
CA VAL A 61 6.27 0.23 0.58
C VAL A 61 4.82 0.56 0.21
N ILE A 62 4.14 -0.32 -0.54
CA ILE A 62 2.68 -0.20 -0.79
C ILE A 62 1.90 -0.40 0.51
N THR A 63 2.28 -1.37 1.34
CA THR A 63 1.71 -1.53 2.69
C THR A 63 1.96 -0.28 3.54
N ASN A 64 3.15 0.32 3.43
CA ASN A 64 3.49 1.56 4.11
C ASN A 64 2.62 2.75 3.65
N ILE A 65 2.33 2.86 2.34
CA ILE A 65 1.41 3.88 1.80
C ILE A 65 0.00 3.71 2.38
N ILE A 66 -0.50 2.47 2.43
CA ILE A 66 -1.87 2.16 2.87
C ILE A 66 -2.05 2.41 4.37
N ASN A 67 -1.15 1.90 5.22
CA ASN A 67 -1.32 1.98 6.68
C ASN A 67 -0.01 1.93 7.48
N GLY A 68 1.06 2.51 6.94
CA GLY A 68 2.40 2.42 7.51
C GLY A 68 2.52 2.92 8.95
N GLY A 69 1.77 3.96 9.33
CA GLY A 69 1.81 4.50 10.69
C GLY A 69 1.43 3.48 11.79
N LEU A 70 0.65 2.45 11.43
CA LEU A 70 0.21 1.38 12.33
C LEU A 70 0.93 0.06 12.07
N GLU A 71 1.33 -0.20 10.82
CA GLU A 71 1.78 -1.54 10.39
C GLU A 71 3.30 -1.63 10.14
N CYS A 72 3.96 -0.52 9.82
CA CYS A 72 5.36 -0.50 9.40
C CYS A 72 6.26 0.17 10.43
N GLY A 73 7.52 -0.27 10.47
CA GLY A 73 8.54 0.28 11.35
C GLY A 73 9.02 -0.70 12.44
N PRO A 74 10.27 -0.53 12.91
CA PRO A 74 10.90 -1.44 13.86
C PRO A 74 10.28 -1.37 15.26
N ASP A 75 9.54 -0.30 15.56
CA ASP A 75 8.79 -0.09 16.79
C ASP A 75 7.46 -0.85 16.83
N LYS A 76 7.02 -1.45 15.71
CA LYS A 76 5.73 -2.14 15.63
C LYS A 76 5.79 -3.58 16.17
N GLY A 77 4.88 -3.88 17.09
CA GLY A 77 4.76 -5.18 17.75
C GLY A 77 4.14 -6.28 16.88
N ALA A 78 3.94 -7.46 17.48
CA ALA A 78 3.53 -8.68 16.77
C ALA A 78 2.19 -8.55 16.01
N ASP A 79 1.21 -7.81 16.54
CA ASP A 79 -0.08 -7.60 15.87
C ASP A 79 0.07 -6.91 14.50
N ALA A 80 0.86 -5.83 14.46
CA ALA A 80 1.18 -5.14 13.21
C ALA A 80 1.90 -6.07 12.22
N GLN A 81 2.87 -6.86 12.70
CA GLN A 81 3.59 -7.82 11.86
C GLN A 81 2.66 -8.91 11.30
N SER A 82 1.65 -9.34 12.05
CA SER A 82 0.64 -10.29 11.58
C SER A 82 -0.21 -9.71 10.44
N LYS A 83 -0.58 -8.42 10.52
CA LYS A 83 -1.34 -7.74 9.45
C LYS A 83 -0.52 -7.58 8.18
N VAL A 84 0.75 -7.21 8.31
CA VAL A 84 1.69 -7.17 7.16
C VAL A 84 1.84 -8.55 6.53
N ALA A 85 1.99 -9.60 7.36
CA ALA A 85 2.10 -10.98 6.87
C ALA A 85 0.83 -11.44 6.12
N ASP A 86 -0.36 -11.06 6.60
CA ASP A 86 -1.63 -11.36 5.92
C ASP A 86 -1.72 -10.71 4.54
N ARG A 87 -1.36 -9.42 4.43
CA ARG A 87 -1.26 -8.72 3.14
C ARG A 87 -0.32 -9.42 2.16
N ILE A 88 0.86 -9.83 2.64
CA ILE A 88 1.84 -10.59 1.83
C ILE A 88 1.28 -11.94 1.43
N GLY A 89 0.51 -12.61 2.30
CA GLY A 89 -0.14 -13.88 2.01
C GLY A 89 -1.10 -13.81 0.82
N PHE A 90 -2.00 -12.81 0.80
CA PHE A 90 -2.89 -12.57 -0.33
C PHE A 90 -2.10 -12.21 -1.60
N TYR A 91 -1.09 -11.34 -1.49
CA TYR A 91 -0.25 -10.96 -2.62
C TYR A 91 0.43 -12.17 -3.27
N ARG A 92 1.09 -13.02 -2.48
CA ARG A 92 1.74 -14.25 -2.98
C ARG A 92 0.76 -15.17 -3.67
N ARG A 93 -0.39 -15.43 -3.02
CA ARG A 93 -1.44 -16.28 -3.61
C ARG A 93 -1.88 -15.77 -4.98
N TYR A 94 -2.10 -14.45 -5.14
CA TYR A 94 -2.54 -13.91 -6.42
C TYR A 94 -1.42 -13.87 -7.48
N CYS A 95 -0.18 -13.60 -7.08
CA CYS A 95 0.97 -13.75 -7.98
C CYS A 95 1.13 -15.19 -8.49
N ASP A 96 0.97 -16.19 -7.62
CA ASP A 96 1.03 -17.61 -7.99
C ASP A 96 -0.06 -17.98 -9.01
N LEU A 97 -1.30 -17.53 -8.76
CA LEU A 97 -2.42 -17.76 -9.69
C LEU A 97 -2.19 -17.09 -11.06
N LEU A 98 -1.51 -15.95 -11.08
CA LEU A 98 -1.20 -15.20 -12.30
C LEU A 98 0.11 -15.66 -12.97
N GLY A 99 0.89 -16.54 -12.33
CA GLY A 99 2.18 -17.02 -12.86
C GLY A 99 3.26 -15.95 -12.92
N VAL A 100 3.25 -14.98 -12.01
CA VAL A 100 4.22 -13.87 -11.97
C VAL A 100 5.08 -13.91 -10.71
N SER A 101 6.30 -13.39 -10.78
CA SER A 101 7.17 -13.23 -9.62
C SER A 101 6.57 -12.24 -8.62
N TYR A 102 6.82 -12.46 -7.32
CA TYR A 102 6.44 -11.54 -6.25
C TYR A 102 7.25 -10.23 -6.29
N GLY A 103 8.44 -10.27 -6.88
CA GLY A 103 9.46 -9.24 -6.70
C GLY A 103 10.07 -9.26 -5.29
N ASP A 104 10.94 -8.29 -5.04
CA ASP A 104 11.63 -8.12 -3.75
C ASP A 104 10.89 -7.13 -2.83
N ASN A 105 11.43 -6.95 -1.61
CA ASN A 105 10.96 -5.94 -0.65
C ASN A 105 9.46 -6.06 -0.30
N LEU A 106 9.03 -7.28 0.05
CA LEU A 106 7.62 -7.59 0.30
C LEU A 106 7.08 -7.05 1.63
N ASP A 107 7.96 -6.85 2.62
CA ASP A 107 7.58 -6.36 3.95
C ASP A 107 8.03 -4.91 4.20
N CYS A 108 7.49 -4.33 5.26
CA CYS A 108 7.83 -2.99 5.71
C CYS A 108 8.32 -2.92 7.16
N ARG A 109 8.82 -4.04 7.72
CA ARG A 109 9.23 -4.10 9.13
C ARG A 109 10.34 -3.10 9.46
N ASN A 110 11.27 -2.91 8.54
CA ASN A 110 12.40 -2.01 8.71
C ASN A 110 12.23 -0.68 7.95
N GLN A 111 11.01 -0.36 7.51
CA GLN A 111 10.70 0.89 6.83
C GLN A 111 10.13 1.89 7.82
N GLN A 112 10.69 3.10 7.88
CA GLN A 112 10.03 4.18 8.62
C GLN A 112 8.71 4.53 7.92
N PRO A 113 7.60 4.68 8.66
CA PRO A 113 6.33 5.11 8.10
C PRO A 113 6.47 6.40 7.28
N PHE A 114 5.70 6.52 6.20
CA PHE A 114 5.44 7.85 5.65
C PHE A 114 4.68 8.68 6.69
N ALA A 115 5.12 9.92 6.90
CA ALA A 115 4.46 10.91 7.75
C ALA A 115 3.30 11.57 7.01
#